data_AF-A0A0D0D3D4-F1
#
_entry.id   AF-A0A0D0D3D4-F1
#
_cell.length_a   1.000
_cell.length_b   1.000
_cell.length_c   1.000
_cell.angle_alpha   90.00
_cell.angle_beta   90.00
_cell.angle_gamma   90.00
#
_symmetry.space_group_name_H-M   'P 1'
#
loop_
_entity.id
_entity.type
_entity.pdbx_description
1 polymer ?
#
loop_
_entity_poly.entity_id
_entity_poly.type
_entity_poly.pdbx_seq_one_letter_code
_entity_poly.pdbx_strand_id
1 'polypeptide(L)'
;IGAFHGHAHNHKFQLDWHPMHTKGAGNMEGEGCEHVFSMLNEIAQGTCHALCFHQHQAVDQHFTFWDEDKYAVLSKKFYHSFGIY
;
A
#
# COMPACT_ATOMS: atom_id res chain seq x y z
N ILE A 1 -9.37 -17.47 -1.78
CA ILE A 1 -9.46 -15.99 -1.84
C ILE A 1 -8.15 -15.50 -1.26
N GLY A 2 -7.33 -14.81 -2.06
CA GLY A 2 -5.88 -14.65 -1.82
C GLY A 2 -5.07 -14.98 -3.07
N ALA A 3 -4.94 -13.98 -3.94
CA ALA A 3 -4.00 -13.78 -5.07
C ALA A 3 -4.47 -12.47 -5.76
N PHE A 4 -4.69 -11.42 -4.96
CA PHE A 4 -5.16 -10.09 -5.35
C PHE A 4 -6.38 -9.93 -6.28
N HIS A 5 -7.21 -10.97 -6.41
CA HIS A 5 -8.35 -11.05 -7.33
C HIS A 5 -7.96 -11.28 -8.79
N GLY A 6 -7.07 -12.26 -9.04
CA GLY A 6 -6.68 -12.70 -10.38
C GLY A 6 -7.82 -12.76 -11.40
N HIS A 7 -9.03 -13.20 -11.03
CA HIS A 7 -10.19 -13.30 -11.93
C HIS A 7 -10.80 -11.96 -12.40
N ALA A 8 -10.52 -10.84 -11.71
CA ALA A 8 -11.00 -9.51 -12.11
C ALA A 8 -10.17 -8.87 -13.24
N HIS A 9 -8.96 -9.37 -13.47
CA HIS A 9 -8.08 -8.89 -14.54
C HIS A 9 -8.31 -9.65 -15.84
N ASN A 10 -8.09 -9.01 -16.99
CA ASN A 10 -8.18 -9.71 -18.27
C ASN A 10 -7.12 -10.83 -18.37
N HIS A 11 -7.42 -11.84 -19.18
CA HIS A 11 -6.57 -13.04 -19.30
C HIS A 11 -5.12 -12.75 -19.72
N LYS A 12 -4.88 -11.76 -20.60
CA LYS A 12 -3.52 -11.36 -21.00
C LYS A 12 -2.72 -10.85 -19.80
N PHE A 13 -3.32 -9.98 -19.00
CA PHE A 13 -2.67 -9.40 -17.83
C PHE A 13 -2.40 -10.46 -16.76
N GLN A 14 -3.29 -11.45 -16.62
CA GLN A 14 -3.03 -12.59 -15.74
C GLN A 14 -1.81 -13.40 -16.20
N LEU A 15 -1.65 -13.70 -17.49
CA LEU A 15 -0.50 -14.51 -17.94
C LEU A 15 0.84 -13.86 -17.60
N ASP A 16 0.95 -12.54 -17.80
CA ASP A 16 2.19 -11.80 -17.62
C ASP A 16 2.47 -11.40 -16.17
N TRP A 17 1.43 -11.13 -15.36
CA TRP A 17 1.57 -10.49 -14.04
C TRP A 17 0.86 -11.22 -12.89
N HIS A 18 0.32 -12.42 -13.11
CA HIS A 18 -0.33 -13.15 -12.02
C HIS A 18 0.66 -13.40 -10.87
N PRO A 19 0.28 -13.16 -9.61
CA PRO A 19 1.17 -13.34 -8.46
C PRO A 19 1.85 -14.73 -8.38
N MET A 20 1.20 -15.77 -8.91
CA MET A 20 1.81 -17.11 -8.98
C MET A 20 2.92 -17.24 -10.04
N HIS A 21 2.97 -16.36 -11.03
CA HIS A 21 4.02 -16.32 -12.07
C HIS A 21 5.11 -15.31 -11.72
N THR A 22 4.87 -14.40 -10.77
CA THR A 22 5.84 -13.42 -10.29
C THR A 22 6.71 -14.02 -9.18
N LYS A 23 8.01 -14.19 -9.47
CA LYS A 23 8.99 -14.70 -8.50
C LYS A 23 9.02 -13.82 -7.24
N GLY A 24 8.71 -14.41 -6.09
CA GLY A 24 8.66 -13.72 -4.79
C GLY A 24 7.25 -13.35 -4.30
N ALA A 25 6.23 -13.39 -5.17
CA ALA A 25 4.84 -13.10 -4.80
C ALA A 25 4.00 -14.36 -4.50
N GLY A 26 4.40 -15.52 -5.04
CA GLY A 26 3.59 -16.75 -5.02
C GLY A 26 3.22 -17.35 -3.66
N ASN A 27 3.84 -16.91 -2.56
CA ASN A 27 3.49 -17.32 -1.19
C ASN A 27 2.88 -16.20 -0.34
N MET A 28 2.69 -15.01 -0.90
CA MET A 28 2.13 -13.86 -0.17
C MET A 28 0.63 -13.78 -0.48
N GLU A 29 -0.21 -13.83 0.55
CA GLU A 29 -1.68 -13.81 0.41
C GLU A 29 -2.20 -12.50 -0.19
N GLY A 30 -1.35 -11.45 -0.21
CA GLY A 30 -1.62 -10.15 -0.82
C GLY A 30 -2.34 -9.17 0.09
N GLU A 31 -2.93 -9.62 1.19
CA GLU A 31 -3.72 -8.78 2.10
C GLU A 31 -2.95 -7.53 2.58
N GLY A 32 -1.65 -7.68 2.86
CA GLY A 32 -0.79 -6.54 3.22
C GLY A 32 -0.70 -5.49 2.12
N CYS A 33 -0.63 -5.88 0.84
CA CYS A 33 -0.64 -4.89 -0.23
C CYS A 33 -2.06 -4.32 -0.44
N GLU A 34 -3.14 -5.04 -0.10
CA GLU A 34 -4.52 -4.55 -0.30
C GLU A 34 -4.76 -3.34 0.60
N HIS A 35 -4.24 -3.42 1.83
CA HIS A 35 -4.21 -2.30 2.76
C HIS A 35 -3.41 -1.11 2.18
N VAL A 36 -2.20 -1.36 1.69
CA VAL A 36 -1.33 -0.32 1.11
C VAL A 36 -1.97 0.37 -0.10
N PHE A 37 -2.51 -0.40 -1.05
CA PHE A 37 -3.18 0.15 -2.23
C PHE A 37 -4.47 0.89 -1.87
N SER A 38 -5.21 0.41 -0.87
CA SER A 38 -6.42 1.10 -0.41
C SER A 38 -6.12 2.50 0.13
N MET A 39 -5.01 2.68 0.84
CA MET A 39 -4.62 4.01 1.33
C MET A 39 -4.28 4.98 0.20
N LEU A 40 -3.69 4.50 -0.90
CA LEU A 40 -3.38 5.35 -2.06
C LEU A 40 -4.64 5.91 -2.75
N ASN A 41 -5.82 5.36 -2.49
CA ASN A 41 -7.08 5.92 -2.99
C ASN A 41 -7.34 7.35 -2.47
N GLU A 42 -6.79 7.72 -1.30
CA GLU A 42 -6.94 9.06 -0.73
C GLU A 42 -6.32 10.16 -1.61
N ILE A 43 -5.23 9.82 -2.30
CA ILE A 43 -4.52 10.75 -3.21
C ILE A 43 -4.83 10.50 -4.69
N ALA A 44 -5.56 9.43 -5.02
CA ALA A 44 -5.82 9.03 -6.40
C ALA A 44 -6.53 10.13 -7.21
N GLN A 45 -7.51 10.81 -6.62
CA GLN A 45 -8.23 11.89 -7.30
C GLN A 45 -7.34 13.13 -7.55
N GLY A 46 -6.44 13.47 -6.63
CA GLY A 46 -5.53 14.61 -6.80
C GLY A 46 -4.41 14.33 -7.80
N THR A 47 -4.03 13.06 -7.95
CA THR A 47 -2.92 12.64 -8.81
C THR A 47 -3.35 12.25 -10.23
N CYS A 48 -4.64 11.99 -10.47
CA CYS A 48 -5.12 11.48 -11.77
C CYS A 48 -4.86 12.42 -12.96
N HIS A 49 -4.79 13.73 -12.71
CA HIS A 49 -4.50 14.76 -13.72
C HIS A 49 -3.14 15.43 -13.52
N ALA A 50 -2.35 14.96 -12.55
CA ALA A 50 -1.05 15.52 -12.25
C ALA A 50 0.01 15.02 -13.23
N LEU A 51 1.06 15.83 -13.45
CA LEU A 51 2.25 15.38 -14.18
C LEU A 51 2.91 14.23 -13.42
N CYS A 52 3.61 13.36 -14.16
CA CYS A 52 4.37 12.24 -13.61
C CYS A 52 5.23 12.62 -12.40
N PHE A 53 5.92 13.77 -12.45
CA PHE A 53 6.69 14.28 -11.30
C PHE A 53 5.83 14.51 -10.05
N HIS A 54 4.68 15.16 -10.20
CA HIS A 54 3.79 15.47 -9.08
C HIS A 54 3.05 14.22 -8.56
N GLN A 55 2.80 13.23 -9.42
CA GLN A 55 2.27 11.93 -8.99
C GLN A 55 3.27 11.24 -8.07
N HIS A 56 4.54 11.15 -8.47
CA HIS A 56 5.59 10.55 -7.65
C HIS A 56 5.79 11.32 -6.33
N GLN A 57 5.81 12.65 -6.40
CA GLN A 57 5.93 13.49 -5.20
C GLN A 57 4.75 13.26 -4.23
N ALA A 58 3.52 13.19 -4.73
CA ALA A 58 2.35 12.95 -3.89
C ALA A 58 2.38 11.57 -3.22
N VAL A 59 2.80 10.53 -3.95
CA VAL A 59 2.96 9.18 -3.41
C VAL A 59 4.04 9.15 -2.32
N ASP A 60 5.19 9.76 -2.57
CA ASP A 60 6.32 9.82 -1.62
C ASP A 60 5.95 10.56 -0.33
N GLN A 61 5.31 11.72 -0.46
CA GLN A 61 4.82 12.50 0.68
C GLN A 61 3.76 11.74 1.47
N HIS A 62 2.85 11.06 0.80
CA HIS A 62 1.81 10.26 1.44
C HIS A 62 2.41 9.12 2.29
N PHE A 63 3.41 8.39 1.75
CA PHE A 63 4.09 7.34 2.52
C PHE A 63 4.92 7.90 3.67
N THR A 64 5.60 9.04 3.48
CA THR A 64 6.36 9.70 4.55
C THR A 64 5.45 10.07 5.72
N PHE A 65 4.32 10.73 5.45
CA PHE A 65 3.36 11.12 6.48
C PHE A 65 2.76 9.90 7.19
N TRP A 66 2.44 8.85 6.44
CA TRP A 66 1.89 7.63 7.00
C TRP A 66 2.87 6.96 7.98
N ASP A 67 4.16 6.90 7.63
CA ASP A 67 5.20 6.34 8.48
C ASP A 67 5.37 7.16 9.78
N GLU A 68 5.39 8.49 9.66
CA GLU A 68 5.42 9.40 10.81
C GLU A 68 4.23 9.19 11.76
N ASP A 69 3.00 9.07 11.24
CA ASP A 69 1.80 8.81 12.04
C ASP A 69 1.88 7.44 12.74
N LYS A 70 2.37 6.40 12.07
CA LYS A 70 2.57 5.08 12.68
C LYS A 70 3.56 5.14 13.84
N TYR A 71 4.69 5.81 13.68
CA TYR A 71 5.67 5.96 14.76
C TYR A 71 5.12 6.81 15.90
N ALA A 72 4.35 7.87 15.63
CA ALA A 72 3.71 8.67 16.65
C ALA A 72 2.72 7.83 17.50
N VAL A 73 1.90 7.02 16.84
CA VAL A 73 0.95 6.11 17.52
C VAL A 73 1.67 5.03 18.32
N LEU A 74 2.71 4.42 17.77
CA LEU A 74 3.52 3.40 18.47
C LEU A 74 4.20 4.00 19.70
N SER A 75 4.86 5.15 19.53
CA SER A 75 5.51 5.90 20.60
C SER A 75 4.52 6.17 21.75
N LYS A 76 3.34 6.73 21.45
CA LYS A 76 2.30 6.97 22.45
C LYS A 76 1.86 5.71 23.19
N LYS A 77 1.71 4.58 22.48
CA LYS A 77 1.39 3.29 23.09
C LYS A 77 2.49 2.80 24.02
N PHE A 78 3.76 2.94 23.63
CA PHE A 78 4.89 2.59 24.49
C PHE A 78 4.91 3.43 25.76
N TYR A 79 4.83 4.76 25.66
CA TYR A 79 4.81 5.63 26.83
C TYR A 79 3.67 5.30 27.81
N HIS A 80 2.47 5.02 27.29
CA HIS A 80 1.34 4.56 28.10
C HIS A 80 1.62 3.21 28.75
N SER A 81 2.15 2.24 27.99
CA SER A 81 2.43 0.90 28.50
C SER A 81 3.50 0.86 29.60
N PHE A 82 4.44 1.81 29.61
CA PHE A 82 5.49 1.93 30.63
C PHE A 82 5.09 2.84 31.80
N GLY A 83 3.86 3.36 31.83
CA GLY A 83 3.38 4.19 32.93
C GLY A 83 4.12 5.52 33.08
N ILE A 84 4.75 6.02 32.01
CA ILE A 84 5.38 7.34 32.00
C ILE A 84 4.29 8.37 31.68
N TYR A 85 3.46 8.65 32.68
CA TYR A 85 2.56 9.80 32.74
C TYR A 85 2.59 10.39 34.15
#